data_AF-A0A9P3DGB7-F1
#
_entry.id   AF-A0A9P3DGB7-F1
#
_cell.length_a   1.000
_cell.length_b   1.000
_cell.length_c   1.000
_cell.angle_alpha   90.00
_cell.angle_beta   90.00
_cell.angle_gamma   90.00
#
_symmetry.space_group_name_H-M   'P 1'
#
loop_
_entity.id
_entity.type
_entity.pdbx_description
1 polymer ?
#
loop_
_entity_poly.entity_id
_entity_poly.type
_entity_poly.pdbx_seq_one_letter_code
_entity_poly.pdbx_strand_id
1 'polypeptide(L)' 'MISGIVANGHPLITIPFRIPNRADFPIEFVVDTGFTDELCLPPEAVALLDLLQK' A
#
# COMPACT_ATOMS: atom_id res chain seq x y z
N MET A 1 -7.42 -10.03 10.93
CA MET A 1 -7.56 -10.72 9.63
C MET A 1 -7.87 -9.66 8.59
N ILE A 2 -7.01 -9.49 7.59
CA ILE A 2 -7.24 -8.56 6.48
C ILE A 2 -7.84 -9.38 5.34
N SER A 3 -8.92 -8.90 4.73
CA SER A 3 -9.55 -9.50 3.56
C SER A 3 -9.08 -8.77 2.30
N GLY A 4 -8.74 -9.51 1.25
CA GLY A 4 -8.23 -8.97 -0.01
C GLY A 4 -8.82 -9.69 -1.23
N ILE A 5 -8.42 -9.25 -2.42
CA ILE A 5 -8.86 -9.82 -3.71
C ILE A 5 -7.67 -10.53 -4.35
N VAL A 6 -7.86 -11.65 -5.04
CA VAL A 6 -6.80 -12.25 -5.87
C VAL A 6 -7.12 -11.95 -7.33
N ALA A 7 -6.19 -11.31 -8.04
CA ALA A 7 -6.30 -11.03 -9.47
C ALA A 7 -5.05 -11.50 -10.20
N ASN A 8 -5.21 -12.17 -11.34
CA ASN A 8 -4.11 -12.70 -12.16
C ASN A 8 -3.12 -13.59 -11.37
N GLY A 9 -3.59 -14.31 -10.35
CA GLY A 9 -2.74 -15.14 -9.49
C GLY A 9 -1.98 -14.40 -8.39
N HIS A 10 -2.18 -13.09 -8.27
CA HIS A 10 -1.53 -12.26 -7.26
C HIS A 10 -2.53 -11.79 -6.20
N PRO A 11 -2.24 -11.98 -4.90
CA PRO A 11 -3.05 -11.38 -3.85
C PRO A 11 -2.90 -9.86 -3.89
N LEU A 12 -4.01 -9.15 -3.86
CA LEU A 12 -4.11 -7.71 -3.85
C LEU A 12 -4.73 -7.25 -2.54
N ILE A 13 -4.12 -6.23 -1.93
CA ILE A 13 -4.69 -5.51 -0.78
C ILE A 13 -4.85 -4.05 -1.18
N THR A 14 -6.08 -3.53 -1.05
CA THR A 14 -6.36 -2.11 -1.22
C THR A 14 -6.18 -1.41 0.12
N ILE A 15 -5.23 -0.48 0.18
CA ILE A 15 -5.01 0.37 1.35
C ILE A 15 -5.57 1.76 1.04
N PRO A 16 -6.54 2.28 1.82
CA PRO A 16 -7.02 3.64 1.65
C PRO A 16 -5.94 4.62 2.13
N PHE A 17 -5.46 5.48 1.23
CA PHE A 17 -4.51 6.53 1.56
C PHE A 17 -5.24 7.81 1.97
N ARG A 18 -4.96 8.30 3.18
CA ARG A 18 -5.63 9.47 3.76
C ARG A 18 -4.71 10.66 3.82
N ILE A 19 -5.08 11.73 3.13
CA ILE A 19 -4.44 13.05 3.25
C ILE A 19 -5.43 13.98 3.95
N PRO A 20 -5.02 14.72 4.99
CA PRO A 20 -5.88 15.72 5.62
C PRO A 20 -6.50 16.66 4.58
N ASN A 21 -7.82 16.90 4.70
CA ASN A 21 -8.60 17.76 3.78
C ASN A 21 -8.65 17.30 2.31
N ARG A 22 -8.40 16.02 2.02
CA ARG A 22 -8.65 15.42 0.70
C ARG A 22 -9.47 14.14 0.84
N ALA A 23 -10.12 13.75 -0.25
CA ALA A 23 -10.77 12.46 -0.33
C ALA A 23 -9.72 11.34 -0.23
N ASP A 24 -10.09 10.26 0.46
CA ASP A 24 -9.32 9.03 0.46
C ASP A 24 -9.14 8.55 -0.98
N PHE A 25 -7.94 8.07 -1.33
CA PHE A 25 -7.73 7.39 -2.61
C PHE A 25 -7.16 5.99 -2.39
N PRO A 26 -7.61 4.99 -3.17
CA PRO A 26 -7.15 3.63 -3.01
C PRO A 26 -5.75 3.46 -3.61
N ILE A 27 -4.88 2.76 -2.88
CA ILE A 27 -3.62 2.23 -3.43
C ILE A 27 -3.71 0.71 -3.38
N GLU A 28 -3.50 0.05 -4.52
CA GLU A 28 -3.51 -1.41 -4.63
C GLU A 28 -2.08 -1.95 -4.54
N PHE A 29 -1.85 -2.83 -3.57
CA PHE A 29 -0.57 -3.51 -3.40
C PHE A 29 -0.70 -4.96 -3.84
N VAL A 30 0.24 -5.40 -4.67
CA VAL A 30 0.49 -6.82 -4.91
C VAL A 30 1.25 -7.37 -3.72
N VAL A 31 0.66 -8.34 -3.04
CA VAL A 31 1.31 -9.12 -1.99
C VAL A 31 2.11 -10.21 -2.67
N ASP A 32 3.36 -9.92 -2.99
CA ASP A 32 4.31 -10.97 -3.32
C ASP A 32 4.72 -11.69 -2.02
N THR A 33 4.51 -13.00 -1.96
CA THR A 33 4.78 -13.79 -0.74
C THR A 33 6.27 -14.03 -0.50
N GLY A 34 7.14 -13.46 -1.33
CA GLY A 34 8.57 -13.23 -1.05
C GLY A 34 8.80 -12.13 -0.01
N PHE A 35 8.18 -12.26 1.16
CA PHE A 35 8.22 -11.33 2.30
C PHE A 35 9.64 -10.83 2.59
N THR A 36 9.88 -9.53 2.44
CA THR A 36 11.11 -8.83 2.86
C THR A 36 10.92 -8.15 4.23
N ASP A 37 10.15 -8.76 5.13
CA ASP A 37 9.82 -8.27 6.49
C ASP A 37 9.01 -6.95 6.60
N GLU A 38 8.60 -6.33 5.48
CA GLU A 38 7.82 -5.09 5.51
C GLU A 38 6.41 -5.27 4.92
N LEU A 39 5.39 -5.06 5.76
CA LEU A 39 3.97 -4.98 5.37
C LEU A 39 3.54 -3.54 5.03
N CYS A 40 4.49 -2.61 5.01
CA CYS A 40 4.28 -1.19 4.83
C CYS A 40 4.69 -0.76 3.42
N LEU A 41 4.30 0.47 3.03
CA LEU A 41 4.83 1.11 1.82
C LEU A 41 6.37 1.05 1.86
N PRO A 42 7.03 0.56 0.79
CA PRO A 42 8.48 0.51 0.76
C PRO A 42 9.05 1.94 0.90
N PRO A 43 10.22 2.12 1.54
CA PRO A 43 10.81 3.43 1.80
C PRO A 43 10.90 4.33 0.55
N GLU A 44 11.13 3.74 -0.62
CA GLU A 44 11.18 4.45 -1.90
C GLU A 44 9.82 5.05 -2.28
N ALA A 45 8.72 4.33 -2.03
CA ALA A 45 7.36 4.82 -2.27
C ALA A 45 6.98 5.90 -1.25
N VAL A 46 7.41 5.75 0.00
CA VAL A 46 7.25 6.77 1.05
C VAL A 46 7.95 8.08 0.66
N ALA A 47 9.16 8.00 0.12
CA ALA A 47 9.92 9.14 -0.37
C ALA A 47 9.27 9.79 -1.61
N LEU A 48 8.83 8.98 -2.58
CA LEU A 48 8.20 9.47 -3.81
C LEU A 48 6.84 10.16 -3.58
N LEU A 49 6.09 9.69 -2.58
CA LEU A 49 4.81 10.27 -2.18
C LEU A 49 4.95 11.45 -1.20
N ASP A 50 6.19 11.82 -0.85
CA ASP A 50 6.51 12.93 0.07
C ASP A 50 5.75 12.83 1.40
N LEU A 51 5.70 11.62 1.97
CA LEU A 51 4.95 11.34 3.20
C LEU A 51 5.80 11.53 4.47
N LEU A 52 7.10 11.73 4.30
CA LEU A 52 8.04 12.07 5.37
C LEU A 52 8.30 13.58 5.37
N GLN A 53 7.25 14.39 5.43
CA GLN A 53 7.43 15.82 5.67
C GLN A 53 7.69 16.08 7.16
N LYS A 54 8.75 16.85 7.42
CA LYS A 54 9.11 17.41 8.73
C LYS A 54 8.33 18.69 8.98
#